data_AF-A0A4Q2KXE9-F1
#
_entry.id   AF-A0A4Q2KXE9-F1
#
_cell.length_a   1.000
_cell.length_b   1.000
_cell.length_c   1.000
_cell.angle_alpha   90.00
_cell.angle_beta   90.00
_cell.angle_gamma   90.00
#
_symmetry.space_group_name_H-M   'P 1'
#
loop_
_entity.id
_entity.type
_entity.pdbx_description
1 polymer ?
#
loop_
_entity_poly.entity_id
_entity_poly.type
_entity_poly.pdbx_seq_one_letter_code
_entity_poly.pdbx_strand_id
1 'polypeptide(L)' 'MRETGIKDKNGRKICEGDIFHVGDEKILYFVEDCELKGKQIKSNSWIGLEHWKDKIEVIGNIYDLQKNFY' A
#
# COMPACT_ATOMS: atom_id res chain seq x y z
N MET A 1 1.54 -10.81 8.04
CA MET A 1 1.57 -10.03 6.81
C MET A 1 2.62 -10.63 5.89
N ARG A 2 2.32 -10.78 4.60
CA ARG A 2 3.26 -11.33 3.60
C ARG A 2 4.07 -10.19 2.97
N GLU A 3 5.39 -10.33 2.86
CA GLU A 3 6.25 -9.31 2.23
C GLU A 3 6.15 -9.39 0.69
N THR A 4 6.05 -8.25 0.01
CA THR A 4 6.02 -8.19 -1.46
C THR A 4 7.41 -8.27 -2.10
N GLY A 5 8.47 -8.07 -1.31
CA GLY A 5 9.85 -7.93 -1.81
C GLY A 5 10.17 -6.56 -2.41
N ILE A 6 9.18 -5.67 -2.51
CA ILE A 6 9.35 -4.28 -2.97
C ILE A 6 9.53 -3.37 -1.74
N LYS A 7 10.34 -2.34 -1.91
CA LYS A 7 10.50 -1.26 -0.93
C LYS A 7 9.89 0.03 -1.48
N ASP A 8 9.31 0.81 -0.60
CA ASP A 8 8.82 2.15 -0.90
C ASP A 8 9.98 3.15 -1.06
N LYS A 9 9.65 4.43 -1.34
CA LYS A 9 10.65 5.49 -1.53
C LYS A 9 11.53 5.73 -0.29
N ASN A 10 11.03 5.39 0.89
CA ASN A 10 11.71 5.56 2.18
C ASN A 10 12.51 4.29 2.57
N GLY A 11 12.56 3.27 1.70
CA GLY A 11 13.24 2.02 1.94
C GLY A 11 12.48 1.06 2.87
N ARG A 12 11.23 1.38 3.22
CA ARG A 12 10.34 0.52 4.01
C ARG A 12 9.82 -0.59 3.12
N LYS A 13 9.83 -1.82 3.65
CA LYS A 13 9.27 -2.97 2.94
C LYS A 13 7.76 -2.82 2.84
N ILE A 14 7.23 -3.04 1.64
CA ILE A 14 5.79 -3.06 1.39
C ILE A 14 5.27 -4.47 1.66
N CYS A 15 4.25 -4.56 2.50
CA CYS A 15 3.59 -5.78 2.90
C CYS A 15 2.13 -5.80 2.47
N GLU A 16 1.57 -7.00 2.40
CA GLU A 16 0.14 -7.18 2.21
C GLU A 16 -0.67 -6.45 3.29
N GLY A 17 -1.70 -5.72 2.87
CA GLY A 17 -2.53 -4.89 3.75
C GLY A 17 -1.95 -3.51 4.07
N ASP A 18 -0.75 -3.17 3.59
CA ASP A 18 -0.22 -1.81 3.74
C ASP A 18 -1.07 -0.80 2.97
N ILE A 19 -1.27 0.36 3.58
CA ILE A 19 -1.95 1.52 3.00
C ILE A 19 -0.89 2.53 2.58
N PHE A 20 -1.00 3.01 1.35
CA PHE A 20 -0.03 3.92 0.76
C PHE A 20 -0.67 4.90 -0.21
N HIS A 21 0.08 5.93 -0.58
CA HIS A 21 -0.26 6.84 -1.67
C HIS A 21 0.88 6.92 -2.68
N VAL A 22 0.57 7.47 -3.87
CA VAL A 22 1.53 7.64 -4.97
C VAL A 22 1.56 9.10 -5.38
N GLY A 23 2.46 9.87 -4.77
CA GLY A 23 2.61 11.32 -5.03
C GLY A 23 1.47 12.22 -4.54
N ASP A 24 0.21 11.78 -4.57
CA ASP A 24 -0.96 12.50 -4.05
C ASP A 24 -1.52 11.81 -2.80
N GLU A 25 -1.33 12.44 -1.64
CA GLU A 25 -1.78 11.95 -0.33
C GLU A 25 -3.31 11.78 -0.21
N LYS A 26 -4.09 12.44 -1.07
CA LYS A 26 -5.56 12.30 -1.08
C LYS A 26 -6.01 10.98 -1.69
N ILE A 27 -5.15 10.34 -2.47
CA ILE A 27 -5.43 9.11 -3.18
C ILE A 27 -4.75 7.93 -2.47
N LEU A 28 -5.56 7.19 -1.72
CA LEU A 28 -5.11 6.05 -0.94
C LEU A 28 -5.36 4.73 -1.66
N TYR A 29 -4.36 3.85 -1.55
CA TYR A 29 -4.36 2.49 -2.03
C TYR A 29 -4.03 1.55 -0.88
N PHE A 30 -4.47 0.30 -0.98
CA PHE A 30 -3.98 -0.78 -0.13
C PHE A 30 -3.41 -1.90 -0.99
N VAL A 31 -2.43 -2.61 -0.44
CA VAL A 31 -1.82 -3.77 -1.11
C VAL A 31 -2.77 -4.96 -1.02
N GLU A 32 -3.29 -5.40 -2.16
CA GLU A 32 -4.16 -6.58 -2.27
C GLU A 32 -3.29 -7.84 -2.54
N ASP A 33 -3.66 -8.95 -1.91
CA ASP A 33 -2.88 -10.18 -1.74
C ASP A 33 -2.15 -10.66 -3.02
N CYS A 34 -0.86 -10.98 -2.85
CA CYS A 34 0.05 -11.65 -3.80
C CYS A 34 0.34 -11.05 -5.18
N GLU A 35 -0.42 -10.07 -5.69
CA GLU A 35 -0.26 -9.64 -7.09
C GLU A 35 0.72 -8.48 -7.34
N LEU A 36 1.40 -7.97 -6.31
CA LEU A 36 2.23 -6.75 -6.41
C LEU A 36 1.42 -5.56 -6.96
N LYS A 37 0.12 -5.50 -6.64
CA LYS A 37 -0.81 -4.47 -7.07
C LYS A 37 -1.38 -3.74 -5.84
N GLY A 38 -1.54 -2.43 -5.96
CA GLY A 38 -2.31 -1.63 -5.03
C GLY A 38 -3.71 -1.37 -5.56
N LYS A 39 -4.73 -1.63 -4.76
CA LYS A 39 -6.13 -1.33 -5.07
C LYS A 39 -6.53 -0.02 -4.41
N GLN A 40 -7.14 0.87 -5.17
CA GLN A 40 -7.58 2.16 -4.66
C GLN A 40 -8.75 1.99 -3.69
N ILE A 41 -8.76 2.74 -2.59
CA ILE A 41 -9.81 2.61 -1.56
C ILE A 41 -11.14 3.21 -2.03
N LYS A 42 -11.09 4.34 -2.75
CA LYS A 42 -12.29 5.10 -3.17
C LYS A 42 -12.78 4.77 -4.57
N SER A 43 -12.08 3.92 -5.32
CA SER A 43 -12.44 3.57 -6.70
C SER A 43 -11.98 2.14 -7.02
N ASN A 44 -12.55 1.51 -8.05
CA ASN A 44 -12.07 0.23 -8.57
C ASN A 44 -10.89 0.43 -9.54
N SER A 45 -9.84 1.11 -9.10
CA SER A 45 -8.61 1.29 -9.87
C SER A 45 -7.46 0.52 -9.21
N TRP A 46 -6.54 0.04 -10.04
CA TRP A 46 -5.36 -0.71 -9.61
C TRP A 46 -4.08 -0.06 -10.14
N ILE A 47 -3.03 -0.17 -9.36
CA ILE A 47 -1.69 0.30 -9.72
C ILE A 47 -0.66 -0.79 -9.47
N GLY A 48 0.34 -0.90 -10.35
CA GLY A 48 1.45 -1.84 -10.14
C GLY A 48 2.49 -1.26 -9.17
N LEU A 49 2.79 -1.98 -8.09
CA LEU A 49 3.73 -1.51 -7.07
C LEU A 49 5.15 -1.32 -7.63
N GLU A 50 5.59 -2.21 -8.53
CA GLU A 50 6.94 -2.19 -9.09
C GLU A 50 7.20 -0.92 -9.93
N HIS A 51 6.23 -0.50 -10.73
CA HIS A 51 6.34 0.67 -11.59
C HIS A 51 6.37 1.99 -10.79
N TRP A 52 5.70 2.01 -9.63
CA TRP A 52 5.50 3.21 -8.83
C TRP A 52 6.35 3.25 -7.54
N LYS A 53 7.21 2.26 -7.31
CA LYS A 53 8.00 2.07 -6.06
C LYS A 53 8.69 3.35 -5.57
N ASP A 54 9.25 4.16 -6.48
CA ASP A 54 10.00 5.37 -6.14
C ASP A 54 9.09 6.54 -5.70
N LYS A 55 7.78 6.41 -5.89
CA LYS A 55 6.75 7.39 -5.51
C LYS A 55 5.80 6.89 -4.43
N ILE A 56 5.86 5.59 -4.10
CA ILE A 56 5.06 4.98 -3.06
C ILE A 56 5.56 5.44 -1.70
N GLU A 57 4.62 5.79 -0.84
CA GLU A 57 4.86 6.08 0.57
C GLU A 57 3.83 5.35 1.42
N VAL A 58 4.31 4.40 2.24
CA VAL A 58 3.47 3.62 3.15
C VAL A 58 3.17 4.43 4.40
N ILE A 59 1.88 4.69 4.63
CA ILE A 59 1.39 5.53 5.73
C ILE A 59 0.77 4.72 6.88
N GLY A 60 0.50 3.44 6.66
CA GLY A 60 -0.10 2.59 7.67
C GLY A 60 -0.44 1.21 7.13
N ASN A 61 -1.22 0.46 7.90
CA ASN A 61 -1.65 -0.88 7.54
C ASN A 61 -3.09 -1.10 8.03
N ILE A 62 -3.90 -1.82 7.24
CA ILE A 62 -5.32 -2.08 7.55
C ILE A 62 -5.52 -2.82 8.88
N TYR A 63 -4.56 -3.64 9.32
CA TYR A 63 -4.63 -4.40 10.56
C TYR A 63 -4.37 -3.53 11.80
N ASP A 64 -3.56 -2.47 11.67
CA ASP A 64 -3.35 -1.50 12.76
C ASP A 64 -4.60 -0.63 12.97
N LEU A 65 -5.35 -0.35 11.90
CA LEU A 65 -6.61 0.38 12.00
C LEU A 65 -7.73 -0.43 12.68
N GLN A 66 -7.74 -1.76 12.52
CA GLN A 66 -8.71 -2.64 13.20
C GLN A 66 -8.49 -2.74 14.71
N LYS A 67 -7.25 -2.59 15.21
CA LYS A 67 -6.95 -2.67 16.64
C LYS A 67 -7.50 -1.51 17.47
N ASN A 68 -7.94 -0.41 16.85
CA ASN A 68 -8.54 0.73 17.54
C ASN A 68 -10.07 0.63 17.67
N PHE A 69 -10.69 -0.48 17.27
CA PHE A 69 -12.13 -0.70 17.36
C PHE A 69 -12.55 -1.83 18.33
N TYR A 70 -11.63 -2.34 19.15
CA TYR A 70 -11.89 -3.33 20.20
C TYR A 70 -11.23 -2.95 21.53
#